data_AF-A0A7X2ID40-F1
#
_entry.id   AF-A0A7X2ID40-F1
#
_cell.length_a   1.000
_cell.length_b   1.000
_cell.length_c   1.000
_cell.angle_alpha   90.00
_cell.angle_beta   90.00
_cell.angle_gamma   90.00
#
_symmetry.space_group_name_H-M   'P 1'
#
loop_
_entity.id
_entity.type
_entity.pdbx_description
1 polymer ?
#
loop_
_entity_poly.entity_id
_entity_poly.type
_entity_poly.pdbx_seq_one_letter_code
_entity_poly.pdbx_strand_id
1 'polypeptide(L)'
;MEVTRRLSADENRRFLSDIRKTSMRLKEDAEGYRKLNADAPEAEYEEHKLHAGDGLGMRRFRYLYAAKSMGLHAVSWGLTSPDDRIPEFVQFMNKLINAVELRDNFTVPSAPGLCMPHVFIPIDGAEIYGHSIATTYRLKRHPDVTVLLEDTSARRPYPSQDPAKLTAVYKSNFFWTQDYRSYDSIKNLLTLRRHNTVEFAGQKGVESMVSMIRKDKATEDYGYLVVTDGDPNAGNQKPELMLYVIRDAKNAEKRGMKPIGKDEFFKLAREIATSVKLRSLH
;
A
#
# COMPACT_ATOMS: atom_id res chain seq x y z
N MET A 1 -2.30 3.50 -6.26
CA MET A 1 -3.38 4.51 -6.09
C MET A 1 -3.18 5.12 -4.73
N GLU A 2 -3.37 6.44 -4.61
CA GLU A 2 -3.36 7.13 -3.33
C GLU A 2 -4.75 7.68 -3.04
N VAL A 3 -5.13 7.65 -1.76
CA VAL A 3 -6.42 8.13 -1.27
C VAL A 3 -6.14 9.16 -0.21
N THR A 4 -6.75 10.33 -0.32
CA THR A 4 -6.57 11.38 0.68
C THR A 4 -7.33 11.05 1.96
N ARG A 5 -6.88 11.63 3.07
CA ARG A 5 -7.77 11.86 4.21
C ARG A 5 -9.00 12.68 3.79
N ARG A 6 -9.98 12.80 4.67
CA ARG A 6 -11.06 13.77 4.53
C ARG A 6 -10.48 15.18 4.31
N LEU A 7 -10.92 15.84 3.26
CA LEU A 7 -10.55 17.18 2.82
C LEU A 7 -11.61 18.20 3.26
N SER A 8 -11.18 19.43 3.52
CA SER A 8 -12.06 20.59 3.54
C SER A 8 -12.46 21.00 2.12
N ALA A 9 -13.44 21.89 1.97
CA ALA A 9 -13.82 22.44 0.66
C ALA A 9 -12.64 23.17 -0.02
N ASP A 10 -11.82 23.89 0.75
CA ASP A 10 -10.62 24.57 0.23
C ASP A 10 -9.54 23.59 -0.22
N GLU A 11 -9.31 22.54 0.57
CA GLU A 11 -8.35 21.49 0.23
C GLU A 11 -8.77 20.75 -1.03
N ASN A 12 -10.08 20.51 -1.19
CA ASN A 12 -10.61 19.89 -2.40
C ASN A 12 -10.42 20.79 -3.64
N ARG A 13 -10.68 22.10 -3.51
CA ARG A 13 -10.39 23.06 -4.59
C ARG A 13 -8.91 23.11 -4.96
N ARG A 14 -8.02 23.08 -3.97
CA ARG A 14 -6.57 23.04 -4.19
C ARG A 14 -6.15 21.76 -4.91
N PHE A 15 -6.67 20.61 -4.48
CA PHE A 15 -6.43 19.33 -5.14
C PHE A 15 -6.81 19.38 -6.63
N LEU A 16 -8.00 19.87 -6.97
CA LEU A 16 -8.43 20.02 -8.37
C LEU A 16 -7.56 21.01 -9.15
N SER A 17 -7.12 22.10 -8.52
CA SER A 17 -6.17 23.03 -9.11
C SER A 17 -4.82 22.37 -9.41
N ASP A 18 -4.32 21.53 -8.50
CA ASP A 18 -3.01 20.88 -8.64
C ASP A 18 -3.01 19.80 -9.73
N ILE A 19 -4.14 19.11 -9.93
CA ILE A 19 -4.34 18.23 -11.08
C ILE A 19 -4.22 19.01 -12.39
N ARG A 20 -4.89 20.16 -12.49
CA ARG A 20 -4.84 21.01 -13.70
C ARG A 20 -3.42 21.54 -13.95
N LYS A 21 -2.70 21.96 -12.91
CA LYS A 21 -1.28 22.34 -13.02
C LYS A 21 -0.40 21.20 -13.50
N THR A 22 -0.64 19.99 -13.01
CA THR A 22 0.10 18.79 -13.43
C THR A 22 -0.13 18.51 -14.91
N SER A 23 -1.38 18.58 -15.37
CA SER A 23 -1.75 18.46 -16.78
C SER A 23 -1.08 19.52 -17.65
N MET A 24 -1.13 20.79 -17.26
CA MET A 24 -0.47 21.88 -18.01
C MET A 24 1.03 21.64 -18.13
N ARG A 25 1.71 21.26 -17.04
CA ARG A 25 3.15 20.95 -17.07
C ARG A 25 3.48 19.80 -18.03
N LEU A 26 2.72 18.71 -17.99
CA LEU A 26 2.95 17.57 -18.89
C LEU A 26 2.71 17.95 -20.36
N LYS A 27 1.74 18.82 -20.62
CA LYS A 27 1.48 19.35 -21.95
C LYS A 27 2.61 20.25 -22.44
N GLU A 28 3.09 21.18 -21.61
CA GLU A 28 4.24 22.04 -21.91
C GLU A 28 5.50 21.23 -22.18
N ASP A 29 5.76 20.20 -21.38
CA ASP A 29 6.87 19.26 -21.61
C ASP A 29 6.73 18.59 -22.99
N ALA A 30 5.57 18.03 -23.31
CA ALA A 30 5.32 17.38 -24.59
C ALA A 30 5.45 18.36 -25.79
N GLU A 31 5.00 19.60 -25.64
CA GLU A 31 5.20 20.65 -26.64
C GLU A 31 6.68 21.03 -26.82
N GLY A 32 7.46 21.01 -25.74
CA GLY A 32 8.92 21.16 -25.78
C GLY A 32 9.57 20.08 -26.64
N TYR A 33 9.21 18.81 -26.44
CA TYR A 33 9.70 17.71 -27.28
C TYR A 33 9.23 17.84 -28.72
N ARG A 34 7.97 18.22 -28.96
CA ARG A 34 7.42 18.41 -30.31
C ARG A 34 8.18 19.45 -31.13
N LYS A 35 8.68 20.51 -30.49
CA LYS A 35 9.51 21.54 -31.14
C LYS A 35 10.90 21.03 -31.53
N LEU A 36 11.46 20.07 -30.80
CA LEU A 36 12.76 19.46 -31.08
C LEU A 36 12.65 18.34 -32.11
N ASN A 37 11.64 17.48 -31.96
CA ASN A 37 11.33 16.38 -32.86
C ASN A 37 9.83 16.05 -32.74
N ALA A 38 9.07 16.32 -33.80
CA ALA A 38 7.63 16.07 -33.82
C ALA A 38 7.27 14.59 -33.74
N ASP A 39 8.17 13.70 -34.18
CA ASP A 39 7.99 12.25 -34.19
C ASP A 39 8.53 11.57 -32.92
N ALA A 40 9.04 12.34 -31.96
CA ALA A 40 9.48 11.79 -30.68
C ALA A 40 8.27 11.29 -29.88
N PRO A 41 8.26 10.05 -29.35
CA PRO A 41 7.17 9.55 -28.52
C PRO A 41 6.87 10.44 -27.31
N GLU A 42 7.88 11.12 -26.76
CA GLU A 42 7.76 12.09 -25.66
C GLU A 42 6.94 13.35 -26.00
N ALA A 43 6.68 13.60 -27.28
CA ALA A 43 5.82 14.67 -27.78
C ALA A 43 4.32 14.33 -27.74
N GLU A 44 3.96 13.07 -27.45
CA GLU A 44 2.58 12.64 -27.32
C GLU A 44 1.97 13.11 -25.99
N TYR A 45 0.77 13.71 -26.06
CA TYR A 45 -0.03 14.11 -24.92
C TYR A 45 -1.52 13.96 -25.21
N GLU A 46 -2.26 13.37 -24.28
CA GLU A 46 -3.71 13.19 -24.36
C GLU A 46 -4.37 13.50 -23.01
N GLU A 47 -5.53 14.14 -23.06
CA GLU A 47 -6.42 14.33 -21.91
C GLU A 47 -7.66 13.44 -22.03
N HIS A 48 -8.00 12.79 -20.94
CA HIS A 48 -9.19 11.96 -20.80
C HIS A 48 -10.10 12.59 -19.75
N LYS A 49 -11.25 13.11 -20.18
CA LYS A 49 -12.30 13.54 -19.25
C LYS A 49 -12.91 12.31 -18.59
N LEU A 50 -12.91 12.29 -17.27
CA LEU A 50 -13.55 11.25 -16.48
C LEU A 50 -15.06 11.53 -16.38
N HIS A 51 -15.88 10.50 -16.12
CA HIS A 51 -17.35 10.61 -16.20
C HIS A 51 -17.99 11.58 -15.19
N ALA A 52 -17.23 12.05 -14.19
CA ALA A 52 -17.64 13.10 -13.26
C ALA A 52 -16.67 14.30 -13.43
N GLY A 53 -17.21 15.51 -13.62
CA GLY A 53 -16.47 16.75 -13.92
C GLY A 53 -15.47 17.24 -12.86
N ASP A 54 -15.18 16.44 -11.84
CA ASP A 54 -14.28 16.71 -10.74
C ASP A 54 -12.97 15.90 -10.83
N GLY A 55 -12.56 15.51 -12.04
CA GLY A 55 -11.33 14.76 -12.26
C GLY A 55 -10.75 14.91 -13.67
N LEU A 56 -9.51 14.46 -13.83
CA LEU A 56 -8.80 14.47 -15.10
C LEU A 56 -7.93 13.21 -15.19
N GLY A 57 -8.00 12.52 -16.32
CA GLY A 57 -7.01 11.57 -16.78
C GLY A 57 -6.11 12.23 -17.82
N MET A 58 -4.84 11.86 -17.85
CA MET A 58 -3.87 12.36 -18.80
C MET A 58 -2.83 11.28 -19.11
N ARG A 59 -2.34 11.32 -20.34
CA ARG A 59 -1.25 10.48 -20.81
C ARG A 59 -0.19 11.37 -21.44
N ARG A 60 1.07 11.14 -21.08
CA ARG A 60 2.23 11.69 -21.78
C ARG A 60 3.16 10.54 -22.14
N PHE A 61 3.32 10.24 -23.42
CA PHE A 61 4.01 9.04 -23.89
C PHE A 61 3.52 7.79 -23.11
N ARG A 62 4.41 7.15 -22.34
CA ARG A 62 4.16 6.00 -21.49
C ARG A 62 3.72 6.32 -20.07
N TYR A 63 3.71 7.59 -19.66
CA TYR A 63 3.24 7.99 -18.34
C TYR A 63 1.74 8.25 -18.35
N LEU A 64 1.00 7.54 -17.52
CA LEU A 64 -0.43 7.71 -17.31
C LEU A 64 -0.68 8.25 -15.91
N TYR A 65 -1.59 9.21 -15.81
CA TYR A 65 -2.00 9.77 -14.53
C TYR A 65 -3.50 10.08 -14.57
N ALA A 66 -4.20 9.76 -13.50
CA ALA A 66 -5.59 10.15 -13.33
C ALA A 66 -5.88 10.48 -11.87
N ALA A 67 -6.73 11.48 -11.68
CA ALA A 67 -7.14 11.88 -10.35
C ALA A 67 -8.56 12.45 -10.37
N LYS A 68 -9.33 12.18 -9.32
CA LYS A 68 -10.70 12.68 -9.16
C LYS A 68 -11.02 13.01 -7.71
N SER A 69 -11.83 14.03 -7.50
CA SER A 69 -12.50 14.28 -6.23
C SER A 69 -13.75 13.41 -6.09
N MET A 70 -14.06 13.03 -4.86
CA MET A 70 -15.17 12.18 -4.46
C MET A 70 -15.74 12.71 -3.14
N GLY A 71 -16.60 13.71 -3.22
CA GLY A 71 -17.15 14.39 -2.04
C GLY A 71 -16.06 15.12 -1.24
N LEU A 72 -15.77 14.61 -0.04
CA LEU A 72 -14.69 15.13 0.82
C LEU A 72 -13.42 14.28 0.76
N HIS A 73 -13.31 13.38 -0.21
CA HIS A 73 -12.11 12.59 -0.46
C HIS A 73 -11.63 12.82 -1.88
N ALA A 74 -10.40 12.44 -2.14
CA ALA A 74 -9.81 12.49 -3.45
C ALA A 74 -8.93 11.26 -3.67
N VAL A 75 -8.85 10.84 -4.93
CA VAL A 75 -8.00 9.72 -5.35
C VAL A 75 -7.11 10.15 -6.49
N SER A 76 -5.88 9.65 -6.47
CA SER A 76 -4.93 9.79 -7.57
C SER A 76 -4.30 8.45 -7.90
N TRP A 77 -3.95 8.27 -9.16
CA TRP A 77 -3.31 7.08 -9.66
C TRP A 77 -2.37 7.48 -10.78
N GLY A 78 -1.21 6.83 -10.84
CA GLY A 78 -0.31 7.00 -11.97
C GLY A 78 0.58 5.79 -12.11
N LEU A 79 1.01 5.55 -13.34
CA LEU A 79 2.00 4.52 -13.67
C LEU A 79 2.72 4.86 -14.97
N THR A 80 3.76 4.08 -15.23
CA THR A 80 4.48 4.09 -16.48
C THR A 80 4.25 2.76 -17.20
N SER A 81 3.58 2.79 -18.35
CA SER A 81 3.28 1.57 -19.12
C SER A 81 4.52 1.06 -19.88
N PRO A 82 4.52 -0.22 -20.29
CA PRO A 82 5.32 -0.70 -21.41
C PRO A 82 4.86 -0.02 -22.73
N ASP A 83 5.78 0.12 -23.67
CA ASP A 83 5.55 0.83 -24.93
C ASP A 83 4.53 0.11 -25.83
N ASP A 84 4.54 -1.22 -25.81
CA ASP A 84 3.66 -2.10 -26.59
C ASP A 84 2.25 -2.26 -26.01
N ARG A 85 1.98 -1.67 -24.83
CA ARG A 85 0.72 -1.84 -24.08
C ARG A 85 0.03 -0.54 -23.69
N ILE A 86 0.46 0.62 -24.22
CA ILE A 86 -0.12 1.93 -23.88
C ILE A 86 -1.65 1.94 -23.98
N PRO A 87 -2.31 1.49 -25.07
CA PRO A 87 -3.77 1.56 -25.19
C PRO A 87 -4.50 0.75 -24.11
N GLU A 88 -3.95 -0.40 -23.73
CA GLU A 88 -4.50 -1.28 -22.71
C GLU A 88 -4.46 -0.60 -21.33
N PHE A 89 -3.34 0.05 -20.99
CA PHE A 89 -3.19 0.77 -19.74
C PHE A 89 -4.04 2.04 -19.66
N VAL A 90 -4.30 2.72 -20.79
CA VAL A 90 -5.27 3.83 -20.86
C VAL A 90 -6.68 3.34 -20.53
N GLN A 91 -7.10 2.20 -21.10
CA GLN A 91 -8.39 1.59 -20.79
C GLN A 91 -8.47 1.17 -19.32
N PHE A 92 -7.41 0.56 -18.79
CA PHE A 92 -7.33 0.17 -17.38
C PHE A 92 -7.45 1.38 -16.44
N MET A 93 -6.71 2.46 -16.70
CA MET A 93 -6.80 3.71 -15.93
C MET A 93 -8.24 4.24 -15.89
N ASN A 94 -8.89 4.34 -17.06
CA ASN A 94 -10.24 4.84 -17.18
C ASN A 94 -11.24 3.94 -16.45
N LYS A 95 -11.12 2.62 -16.58
CA LYS A 95 -11.97 1.66 -15.84
C LYS A 95 -11.78 1.82 -14.33
N LEU A 96 -10.53 1.78 -13.87
CA LEU A 96 -10.17 1.82 -12.45
C LEU A 96 -10.70 3.08 -11.77
N ILE A 97 -10.40 4.25 -12.35
CA ILE A 97 -10.74 5.52 -11.71
C ILE A 97 -12.24 5.79 -11.74
N ASN A 98 -12.95 5.36 -12.78
CA ASN A 98 -14.41 5.49 -12.81
C ASN A 98 -15.09 4.51 -11.86
N ALA A 99 -14.52 3.32 -11.62
CA ALA A 99 -15.08 2.31 -10.72
C ALA A 99 -14.88 2.61 -9.23
N VAL A 100 -13.95 3.49 -8.83
CA VAL A 100 -13.75 3.80 -7.40
C VAL A 100 -15.02 4.39 -6.79
N GLU A 101 -15.43 3.79 -5.67
CA GLU A 101 -16.60 4.16 -4.87
C GLU A 101 -16.19 4.66 -3.48
N LEU A 102 -16.98 5.56 -2.91
CA LEU A 102 -16.84 5.93 -1.49
C LEU A 102 -17.41 4.83 -0.61
N ARG A 103 -16.79 4.61 0.54
CA ARG A 103 -17.33 3.78 1.61
C ARG A 103 -17.13 4.44 2.97
N ASP A 104 -18.07 4.19 3.87
CA ASP A 104 -17.91 4.60 5.26
C ASP A 104 -16.85 3.75 5.97
N ASN A 105 -16.24 4.35 6.99
CA ASN A 105 -15.31 3.63 7.86
C ASN A 105 -15.99 2.40 8.48
N PHE A 106 -15.23 1.32 8.60
CA PHE A 106 -15.68 0.03 9.17
C PHE A 106 -16.78 -0.70 8.39
N THR A 107 -17.28 -0.13 7.29
CA THR A 107 -18.14 -0.87 6.36
C THR A 107 -17.29 -1.82 5.52
N VAL A 108 -17.70 -3.09 5.48
CA VAL A 108 -17.05 -4.16 4.69
C VAL A 108 -17.96 -4.48 3.50
N PRO A 109 -17.58 -4.10 2.26
CA PRO A 109 -18.39 -4.38 1.06
C PRO A 109 -18.50 -5.89 0.83
N SER A 110 -19.68 -6.39 0.44
CA SER A 110 -19.91 -7.80 0.09
C SER A 110 -19.44 -8.17 -1.32
N ALA A 111 -19.23 -7.17 -2.19
CA ALA A 111 -18.77 -7.38 -3.56
C ALA A 111 -17.24 -7.65 -3.63
N PRO A 112 -16.77 -8.41 -4.64
CA PRO A 112 -15.35 -8.56 -4.95
C PRO A 112 -14.68 -7.22 -5.26
N GLY A 113 -13.47 -7.03 -4.74
CA GLY A 113 -12.72 -5.79 -4.94
C GLY A 113 -11.77 -5.46 -3.79
N LEU A 114 -11.11 -4.32 -3.87
CA LEU A 114 -10.10 -3.90 -2.90
C LEU A 114 -10.62 -2.76 -2.02
N CYS A 115 -10.35 -2.86 -0.72
CA CYS A 115 -10.70 -1.82 0.23
C CYS A 115 -9.47 -1.02 0.63
N MET A 116 -9.54 0.30 0.48
CA MET A 116 -8.61 1.24 1.10
C MET A 116 -9.38 2.14 2.06
N PRO A 117 -8.75 2.88 2.99
CA PRO A 117 -9.47 3.84 3.82
C PRO A 117 -10.40 4.72 2.99
N HIS A 118 -11.69 4.78 3.36
CA HIS A 118 -12.74 5.59 2.71
C HIS A 118 -13.16 5.21 1.29
N VAL A 119 -12.48 4.27 0.62
CA VAL A 119 -12.84 3.89 -0.75
C VAL A 119 -12.89 2.38 -0.95
N PHE A 120 -13.70 1.98 -1.92
CA PHE A 120 -13.79 0.63 -2.45
C PHE A 120 -13.49 0.66 -3.95
N ILE A 121 -12.70 -0.30 -4.41
CA ILE A 121 -12.41 -0.51 -5.83
C ILE A 121 -13.02 -1.85 -6.22
N PRO A 122 -14.18 -1.87 -6.88
CA PRO A 122 -14.73 -3.09 -7.46
C PRO A 122 -13.73 -3.71 -8.43
N ILE A 123 -13.56 -5.04 -8.34
CA ILE A 123 -12.78 -5.80 -9.31
C ILE A 123 -13.71 -6.81 -9.98
N ASP A 124 -14.03 -6.53 -11.24
CA ASP A 124 -14.82 -7.41 -12.07
C ASP A 124 -13.91 -8.35 -12.88
N GLY A 125 -14.09 -9.65 -12.70
CA GLY A 125 -13.43 -10.69 -13.47
C GLY A 125 -12.04 -11.08 -12.94
N ALA A 126 -11.28 -11.81 -13.77
CA ALA A 126 -9.92 -12.20 -13.43
C ALA A 126 -9.03 -10.95 -13.32
N GLU A 127 -8.30 -10.83 -12.21
CA GLU A 127 -7.35 -9.74 -12.03
C GLU A 127 -6.16 -9.94 -12.98
N ILE A 128 -6.17 -9.20 -14.10
CA ILE A 128 -5.10 -9.23 -15.10
C ILE A 128 -3.86 -8.50 -14.59
N TYR A 129 -4.08 -7.47 -13.77
CA TYR A 129 -3.06 -6.61 -13.19
C TYR A 129 -3.07 -6.81 -11.69
N GLY A 130 -2.12 -7.58 -11.16
CA GLY A 130 -2.03 -7.80 -9.72
C GLY A 130 -2.00 -6.49 -8.93
N HIS A 131 -2.34 -6.57 -7.65
CA HIS A 131 -2.41 -5.43 -6.75
C HIS A 131 -1.27 -5.44 -5.73
N SER A 132 -1.05 -4.27 -5.14
CA SER A 132 -0.28 -4.10 -3.91
C SER A 132 -0.91 -2.94 -3.16
N ILE A 133 -1.47 -3.22 -1.98
CA ILE A 133 -2.15 -2.26 -1.12
C ILE A 133 -1.57 -2.39 0.28
N ALA A 134 -1.13 -1.27 0.83
CA ALA A 134 -0.72 -1.18 2.21
C ALA A 134 -1.58 -0.14 2.94
N THR A 135 -2.04 -0.47 4.15
CA THR A 135 -2.76 0.46 5.02
C THR A 135 -2.13 0.51 6.40
N THR A 136 -1.84 1.73 6.85
CA THR A 136 -1.27 2.00 8.17
C THR A 136 -2.33 2.54 9.12
N TYR A 137 -2.42 1.96 10.31
CA TYR A 137 -3.28 2.37 11.41
C TYR A 137 -2.44 2.79 12.61
N ARG A 138 -2.96 3.75 13.39
CA ARG A 138 -2.41 4.10 14.71
C ARG A 138 -3.50 3.98 15.75
N LEU A 139 -3.21 3.33 16.86
CA LEU A 139 -4.20 3.15 17.92
C LEU A 139 -4.42 4.46 18.68
N LYS A 140 -5.68 4.78 18.98
CA LYS A 140 -6.03 6.03 19.69
C LYS A 140 -5.55 6.02 21.14
N ARG A 141 -5.69 4.88 21.84
CA ARG A 141 -5.30 4.73 23.25
C ARG A 141 -3.83 4.36 23.44
N HIS A 142 -3.17 3.86 22.39
CA HIS A 142 -1.75 3.54 22.35
C HIS A 142 -1.13 4.23 21.14
N PRO A 143 -0.86 5.55 21.21
CA PRO A 143 -0.31 6.29 20.07
C PRO A 143 1.13 5.89 19.70
N ASP A 144 1.78 5.13 20.58
CA ASP A 144 3.03 4.42 20.34
C ASP A 144 2.85 3.18 19.45
N VAL A 145 1.63 2.65 19.27
CA VAL A 145 1.39 1.46 18.44
C VAL A 145 0.95 1.84 17.04
N THR A 146 1.73 1.42 16.06
CA THR A 146 1.41 1.51 14.63
C THR A 146 1.25 0.10 14.07
N VAL A 147 0.23 -0.10 13.25
CA VAL A 147 -0.08 -1.37 12.56
C VAL A 147 -0.03 -1.10 11.07
N LEU A 148 0.66 -1.93 10.29
CA LEU A 148 0.55 -1.91 8.84
C LEU A 148 0.15 -3.29 8.35
N LEU A 149 -0.87 -3.35 7.50
CA LEU A 149 -1.22 -4.53 6.72
C LEU A 149 -0.98 -4.22 5.24
N GLU A 150 -0.16 -5.04 4.61
CA GLU A 150 0.07 -5.09 3.17
C GLU A 150 -0.56 -6.35 2.60
N ASP A 151 -1.27 -6.17 1.49
CA ASP A 151 -1.91 -7.19 0.67
C ASP A 151 -1.40 -7.02 -0.76
N THR A 152 -0.67 -8.02 -1.25
CA THR A 152 -0.03 -7.99 -2.57
C THR A 152 -0.33 -9.28 -3.32
N SER A 153 -0.65 -9.18 -4.61
CA SER A 153 -0.78 -10.35 -5.46
C SER A 153 0.52 -11.14 -5.47
N ALA A 154 0.43 -12.44 -5.16
CA ALA A 154 1.57 -13.33 -5.22
C ALA A 154 2.11 -13.37 -6.66
N ARG A 155 3.42 -13.17 -6.82
CA ARG A 155 4.07 -13.11 -8.13
C ARG A 155 5.09 -14.23 -8.29
N ARG A 156 5.24 -14.71 -9.52
CA ARG A 156 6.35 -15.60 -9.86
C ARG A 156 7.67 -14.80 -9.84
N PRO A 157 8.79 -15.40 -9.39
CA PRO A 157 10.10 -14.80 -9.56
C PRO A 157 10.35 -14.49 -11.05
N TYR A 158 10.90 -13.32 -11.35
CA TYR A 158 11.44 -13.06 -12.69
C TYR A 158 12.66 -13.98 -12.93
N PRO A 159 13.02 -14.28 -14.19
CA PRO A 159 14.20 -15.12 -14.49
C PRO A 159 15.51 -14.63 -13.87
N SER A 160 15.63 -13.32 -13.65
CA SER A 160 16.79 -12.66 -13.02
C SER A 160 16.77 -12.67 -11.48
N GLN A 161 15.69 -13.14 -10.86
CA GLN A 161 15.53 -13.12 -9.41
C GLN A 161 15.78 -14.49 -8.80
N ASP A 162 16.51 -14.49 -7.68
CA ASP A 162 16.69 -15.67 -6.85
C ASP A 162 15.40 -15.99 -6.09
N PRO A 163 14.73 -17.14 -6.34
CA PRO A 163 13.50 -17.51 -5.66
C PRO A 163 13.66 -17.62 -4.14
N ALA A 164 14.86 -17.95 -3.63
CA ALA A 164 15.12 -18.05 -2.19
C ALA A 164 14.91 -16.70 -1.47
N LYS A 165 15.09 -15.58 -2.20
CA LYS A 165 14.88 -14.21 -1.69
C LYS A 165 13.42 -13.78 -1.66
N LEU A 166 12.51 -14.58 -2.22
CA LEU A 166 11.07 -14.29 -2.24
C LEU A 166 10.30 -15.05 -1.16
N THR A 167 10.99 -15.83 -0.32
CA THR A 167 10.35 -16.55 0.79
C THR A 167 9.97 -15.63 1.94
N ALA A 168 8.91 -15.96 2.67
CA ALA A 168 8.44 -15.27 3.88
C ALA A 168 9.53 -15.22 4.95
N VAL A 169 10.35 -16.27 5.06
CA VAL A 169 11.52 -16.30 5.95
C VAL A 169 12.55 -15.26 5.53
N TYR A 170 12.86 -15.15 4.24
CA TYR A 170 13.80 -14.13 3.76
C TYR A 170 13.25 -12.73 3.97
N LYS A 171 11.99 -12.48 3.59
CA LYS A 171 11.30 -11.19 3.77
C LYS A 171 11.26 -10.77 5.24
N SER A 172 10.94 -11.69 6.15
CA SER A 172 10.96 -11.45 7.59
C SER A 172 12.35 -11.03 8.10
N ASN A 173 13.42 -11.71 7.68
CA ASN A 173 14.78 -11.32 8.05
C ASN A 173 15.22 -9.99 7.39
N PHE A 174 14.84 -9.78 6.13
CA PHE A 174 15.17 -8.56 5.38
C PHE A 174 14.53 -7.33 6.02
N PHE A 175 13.24 -7.40 6.37
CA PHE A 175 12.48 -6.33 7.01
C PHE A 175 13.23 -5.78 8.25
N TRP A 176 13.61 -6.65 9.18
CA TRP A 176 14.29 -6.21 10.40
C TRP A 176 15.73 -5.72 10.14
N THR A 177 16.43 -6.25 9.13
CA THR A 177 17.85 -5.93 8.89
C THR A 177 18.09 -4.75 7.94
N GLN A 178 17.07 -4.31 7.20
CA GLN A 178 17.17 -3.23 6.23
C GLN A 178 16.37 -2.01 6.67
N ASP A 179 15.11 -2.21 7.06
CA ASP A 179 14.18 -1.10 7.29
C ASP A 179 14.38 -0.46 8.67
N TYR A 180 15.00 -1.20 9.60
CA TYR A 180 15.22 -0.80 10.99
C TYR A 180 16.71 -0.59 11.33
N ARG A 181 17.57 -0.39 10.33
CA ARG A 181 19.02 -0.11 10.50
C ARG A 181 19.35 1.12 11.33
N SER A 182 18.38 1.99 11.58
CA SER A 182 18.54 3.18 12.40
C SER A 182 18.62 2.87 13.91
N TYR A 183 18.24 1.67 14.33
CA TYR A 183 18.37 1.21 15.72
C TYR A 183 19.82 0.82 16.04
N ASP A 184 20.20 0.94 17.32
CA ASP A 184 21.52 0.52 17.82
C ASP A 184 21.65 -1.01 17.78
N SER A 185 20.60 -1.71 18.22
CA SER A 185 20.54 -3.17 18.13
C SER A 185 19.11 -3.68 17.98
N ILE A 186 18.99 -4.84 17.35
CA ILE A 186 17.73 -5.56 17.17
C ILE A 186 17.95 -6.99 17.63
N LYS A 187 17.16 -7.43 18.62
CA LYS A 187 17.21 -8.78 19.18
C LYS A 187 15.95 -9.53 18.79
N ASN A 188 16.11 -10.65 18.09
CA ASN A 188 15.00 -11.58 17.86
C ASN A 188 14.66 -12.29 19.18
N LEU A 189 13.38 -12.24 19.56
CA LEU A 189 12.85 -12.82 20.79
C LEU A 189 12.33 -14.25 20.58
N LEU A 190 12.17 -14.68 19.33
CA LEU A 190 11.86 -16.06 18.97
C LEU A 190 13.15 -16.79 18.59
N THR A 191 13.57 -17.72 19.43
CA THR A 191 14.89 -18.37 19.35
C THR A 191 15.05 -19.34 18.16
N LEU A 192 13.96 -19.77 17.51
CA LEU A 192 13.98 -20.72 16.38
C LEU A 192 13.47 -20.10 15.07
N ARG A 193 14.33 -19.36 14.37
CA ARG A 193 13.99 -18.63 13.12
C ARG A 193 13.38 -19.46 11.98
N ARG A 194 13.53 -20.79 11.98
CA ARG A 194 12.98 -21.68 10.94
C ARG A 194 11.67 -22.39 11.34
N HIS A 195 11.22 -22.26 12.59
CA HIS A 195 10.06 -23.00 13.12
C HIS A 195 8.91 -22.11 13.60
N ASN A 196 9.04 -20.78 13.56
CA ASN A 196 7.96 -19.87 13.98
C ASN A 196 6.88 -19.75 12.89
N THR A 197 6.37 -20.89 12.46
CA THR A 197 5.21 -20.95 11.56
C THR A 197 3.95 -20.64 12.37
N VAL A 198 3.08 -19.81 11.81
CA VAL A 198 1.76 -19.49 12.36
C VAL A 198 0.71 -19.57 11.25
N GLU A 199 -0.55 -19.78 11.60
CA GLU A 199 -1.66 -19.56 10.67
C GLU A 199 -2.01 -18.07 10.62
N PHE A 200 -2.08 -17.50 9.42
CA PHE A 200 -2.40 -16.10 9.20
C PHE A 200 -3.30 -15.95 7.97
N ALA A 201 -4.51 -15.41 8.18
CA ALA A 201 -5.53 -15.26 7.14
C ALA A 201 -5.84 -16.54 6.34
N GLY A 202 -5.83 -17.70 7.01
CA GLY A 202 -6.05 -19.02 6.39
C GLY A 202 -4.85 -19.56 5.59
N GLN A 203 -3.68 -18.95 5.73
CA GLN A 203 -2.44 -19.34 5.07
C GLN A 203 -1.34 -19.64 6.09
N LYS A 204 -0.33 -20.41 5.67
CA LYS A 204 0.90 -20.59 6.44
C LYS A 204 1.74 -19.32 6.39
N GLY A 205 2.03 -18.73 7.55
CA GLY A 205 2.86 -17.53 7.71
C GLY A 205 4.10 -17.78 8.57
N VAL A 206 5.04 -16.83 8.53
CA VAL A 206 6.25 -16.80 9.35
C VAL A 206 6.15 -15.63 10.34
N GLU A 207 6.14 -15.94 11.63
CA GLU A 207 6.11 -14.97 12.73
C GLU A 207 7.54 -14.57 13.15
N SER A 208 7.70 -13.29 13.50
CA SER A 208 8.89 -12.78 14.16
C SER A 208 8.53 -11.74 15.22
N MET A 209 9.22 -11.81 16.35
CA MET A 209 9.14 -10.83 17.43
C MET A 209 10.53 -10.29 17.72
N VAL A 210 10.65 -8.98 17.84
CA VAL A 210 11.93 -8.33 18.12
C VAL A 210 11.80 -7.32 19.25
N SER A 211 12.87 -7.16 20.02
CA SER A 211 13.11 -5.91 20.76
C SER A 211 14.18 -5.11 20.04
N MET A 212 14.05 -3.79 20.10
CA MET A 212 14.89 -2.86 19.36
C MET A 212 15.37 -1.77 20.31
N ILE A 213 16.68 -1.60 20.44
CA ILE A 213 17.29 -0.56 21.27
C ILE A 213 17.66 0.61 20.38
N ARG A 214 17.23 1.82 20.73
CA ARG A 214 17.57 3.03 19.99
C ARG A 214 19.03 3.44 20.22
N LYS A 215 19.51 4.36 19.38
CA LYS A 215 20.86 4.96 19.50
C LYS A 215 21.12 5.70 20.82
N ASP A 216 20.08 6.10 21.53
CA ASP A 216 20.22 6.66 22.89
C ASP A 216 20.51 5.58 23.95
N LYS A 217 20.46 4.30 23.57
CA LYS A 217 20.73 3.12 24.41
C LYS A 217 19.84 2.98 25.65
N ALA A 218 18.81 3.82 25.76
CA ALA A 218 17.90 3.86 26.89
C ALA A 218 16.47 3.50 26.48
N THR A 219 16.08 3.88 25.26
CA THR A 219 14.73 3.61 24.74
C THR A 219 14.70 2.24 24.08
N GLU A 220 13.88 1.34 24.62
CA GLU A 220 13.54 0.06 24.00
C GLU A 220 12.17 0.17 23.31
N ASP A 221 12.10 -0.37 22.10
CA ASP A 221 10.90 -0.54 21.28
C ASP A 221 10.67 -2.03 20.96
N TYR A 222 9.47 -2.34 20.50
CA TYR A 222 9.08 -3.72 20.17
C TYR A 222 8.48 -3.80 18.77
N GLY A 223 8.75 -4.92 18.10
CA GLY A 223 8.25 -5.19 16.77
C GLY A 223 7.68 -6.59 16.67
N TYR A 224 6.52 -6.69 16.02
CA TYR A 224 5.85 -7.92 15.65
C TYR A 224 5.68 -7.92 14.12
N LEU A 225 5.91 -9.07 13.49
CA LEU A 225 5.73 -9.23 12.05
C LEU A 225 5.25 -10.66 11.76
N VAL A 226 4.28 -10.77 10.84
CA VAL A 226 3.89 -12.01 10.19
C VAL A 226 3.85 -11.81 8.67
N VAL A 227 4.43 -12.75 7.93
CA VAL A 227 4.53 -12.71 6.46
C VAL A 227 4.09 -14.04 5.86
N THR A 228 3.36 -14.04 4.74
CA THR A 228 3.05 -15.24 3.94
C THR A 228 3.84 -15.26 2.63
N ASP A 229 4.03 -16.44 2.06
CA ASP A 229 4.64 -16.57 0.71
C ASP A 229 3.66 -16.17 -0.41
N GLY A 230 2.35 -16.34 -0.18
CA GLY A 230 1.34 -16.33 -1.22
C GLY A 230 1.46 -17.50 -2.20
N ASP A 231 0.52 -17.62 -3.14
CA ASP A 231 0.56 -18.60 -4.22
C ASP A 231 0.17 -17.95 -5.56
N PRO A 232 1.12 -17.76 -6.49
CA PRO A 232 0.86 -17.11 -7.77
C PRO A 232 -0.10 -17.90 -8.67
N ASN A 233 -0.41 -19.17 -8.36
CA ASN A 233 -1.38 -19.97 -9.09
C ASN A 233 -2.80 -19.89 -8.50
N ALA A 234 -2.95 -19.39 -7.27
CA ALA A 234 -4.23 -19.24 -6.60
C ALA A 234 -4.78 -17.79 -6.67
N GLY A 235 -4.05 -16.87 -7.31
CA GLY A 235 -4.43 -15.47 -7.42
C GLY A 235 -4.76 -14.85 -6.05
N ASN A 236 -5.88 -14.15 -5.97
CA ASN A 236 -6.30 -13.43 -4.75
C ASN A 236 -6.85 -14.34 -3.65
N GLN A 237 -6.94 -15.65 -3.86
CA GLN A 237 -7.29 -16.58 -2.79
C GLN A 237 -6.10 -16.84 -1.86
N LYS A 238 -4.88 -16.61 -2.32
CA LYS A 238 -3.65 -16.74 -1.53
C LYS A 238 -2.67 -15.61 -1.87
N PRO A 239 -3.00 -14.37 -1.50
CA PRO A 239 -2.10 -13.26 -1.69
C PRO A 239 -0.87 -13.40 -0.78
N GLU A 240 0.17 -12.67 -1.15
CA GLU A 240 1.27 -12.37 -0.26
C GLU A 240 0.82 -11.30 0.74
N LEU A 241 0.88 -11.62 2.02
CA LEU A 241 0.46 -10.74 3.10
C LEU A 241 1.66 -10.41 3.99
N MET A 242 1.76 -9.14 4.37
CA MET A 242 2.69 -8.70 5.41
C MET A 242 1.93 -7.85 6.42
N LEU A 243 1.86 -8.32 7.67
CA LEU A 243 1.36 -7.54 8.79
C LEU A 243 2.51 -7.29 9.75
N TYR A 244 2.75 -6.02 10.07
CA TYR A 244 3.62 -5.65 11.17
C TYR A 244 2.93 -4.72 12.16
N VAL A 245 3.34 -4.86 13.42
CA VAL A 245 2.95 -3.98 14.52
C VAL A 245 4.24 -3.48 15.16
N ILE A 246 4.36 -2.17 15.32
CA ILE A 246 5.54 -1.51 15.86
C ILE A 246 5.11 -0.65 17.03
N ARG A 247 5.81 -0.79 18.15
CA ARG A 247 5.78 0.17 19.24
C ARG A 247 6.91 1.18 19.04
N ASP A 248 6.55 2.46 19.05
CA ASP A 248 7.46 3.61 19.13
C ASP A 248 7.19 4.36 20.43
N ALA A 249 7.96 4.05 21.47
CA ALA A 249 7.85 4.60 22.81
C ALA A 249 7.79 6.14 22.84
N LYS A 250 8.59 6.79 21.98
CA LYS A 250 8.69 8.25 21.93
C LYS A 250 7.37 8.90 21.49
N ASN A 251 6.51 8.20 20.76
CA ASN A 251 5.21 8.74 20.37
C ASN A 251 4.21 8.81 21.54
N ALA A 252 4.29 7.90 22.50
CA ALA A 252 3.51 8.00 23.74
C ALA A 252 4.09 9.08 24.67
N GLU A 253 5.42 9.11 24.84
CA GLU A 253 6.11 10.09 25.70
C GLU A 253 5.82 11.54 25.28
N LYS A 254 5.88 11.84 23.97
CA LYS A 254 5.53 13.17 23.41
C LYS A 254 4.11 13.62 23.74
N ARG A 255 3.23 12.69 24.10
CA ARG A 255 1.84 12.93 24.47
C ARG A 255 1.60 12.83 25.98
N GLY A 256 2.67 12.74 26.78
CA GLY A 256 2.58 12.58 28.24
C GLY A 256 2.02 11.22 28.68
N MET A 257 2.06 10.21 27.80
CA MET A 257 1.52 8.88 28.06
C MET A 257 2.65 7.90 28.35
N LYS A 258 2.40 6.94 29.26
CA LYS A 258 3.29 5.81 29.45
C LYS A 258 3.16 4.87 28.23
N PRO A 259 4.27 4.48 27.58
CA PRO A 259 4.21 3.50 26.51
C PRO A 259 3.65 2.16 26.98
N ILE A 260 3.03 1.42 26.06
CA ILE A 260 2.53 0.07 26.30
C ILE A 260 3.67 -0.88 26.72
N GLY A 261 3.39 -1.76 27.68
CA GLY A 261 4.35 -2.75 28.16
C GLY A 261 4.62 -3.84 27.13
N LYS A 262 5.77 -4.53 27.26
CA LYS A 262 6.19 -5.60 26.35
C LYS A 262 5.14 -6.69 26.16
N ASP A 263 4.66 -7.28 27.24
CA ASP A 263 3.75 -8.44 27.18
C ASP A 263 2.38 -8.03 26.63
N GLU A 264 1.90 -6.86 27.04
CA GLU A 264 0.66 -6.26 26.53
C GLU A 264 0.77 -5.95 25.03
N PHE A 265 1.90 -5.41 24.58
CA PHE A 265 2.18 -5.16 23.17
C PHE A 265 2.12 -6.44 22.33
N PHE A 266 2.82 -7.51 22.73
CA PHE A 266 2.85 -8.75 21.96
C PHE A 266 1.52 -9.49 21.98
N LYS A 267 0.78 -9.40 23.09
CA LYS A 267 -0.60 -9.91 23.16
C LYS A 267 -1.49 -9.18 22.15
N LEU A 268 -1.49 -7.84 22.18
CA LEU A 268 -2.24 -7.00 21.24
C LEU A 268 -1.86 -7.26 19.78
N ALA A 269 -0.57 -7.36 19.48
CA ALA A 269 -0.09 -7.58 18.12
C ALA A 269 -0.57 -8.94 17.56
N ARG A 270 -0.53 -10.00 18.37
CA ARG A 270 -1.06 -11.32 18.00
C ARG A 270 -2.58 -11.29 17.86
N GLU A 271 -3.31 -10.64 18.76
CA GLU A 271 -4.76 -10.50 18.65
C GLU A 271 -5.17 -9.81 17.34
N ILE A 272 -4.44 -8.75 16.93
CA ILE A 272 -4.63 -8.12 15.63
C ILE A 272 -4.36 -9.12 14.51
N ALA A 273 -3.22 -9.83 14.54
CA ALA A 273 -2.86 -10.80 13.51
C ALA A 273 -3.90 -11.92 13.34
N THR A 274 -4.39 -12.49 14.44
CA THR A 274 -5.42 -13.54 14.43
C THR A 274 -6.77 -13.03 13.94
N SER A 275 -7.04 -11.73 14.04
CA SER A 275 -8.29 -11.13 13.52
C SER A 275 -8.31 -10.95 12.00
N VAL A 276 -7.15 -11.02 11.33
CA VAL A 276 -7.05 -10.86 9.87
C VAL A 276 -7.56 -12.12 9.17
N LYS A 277 -8.49 -11.93 8.24
CA LYS A 277 -9.07 -12.99 7.43
C LYS A 277 -9.35 -12.50 6.02
N LEU A 278 -9.32 -13.40 5.06
CA LEU A 278 -9.86 -13.14 3.74
C LEU A 278 -11.36 -12.84 3.84
N ARG A 279 -11.81 -11.88 3.04
CA ARG A 279 -13.22 -11.47 3.05
C ARG A 279 -14.07 -12.59 2.48
N SER A 280 -15.06 -13.05 3.26
CA SER A 280 -16.09 -13.97 2.78
C SER A 280 -17.00 -13.24 1.80
N LEU A 281 -17.19 -13.82 0.61
CA LEU A 281 -18.18 -13.40 -0.35
C LEU A 281 -19.40 -14.30 -0.10
N HIS A 282 -20.43 -13.77 0.55
CA HIS A 282 -21.70 -14.46 0.79
C HIS A 282 -22.75 -13.99 -0.20
#